data_AF-A0A914T3Y6-F1
#
_entry.id   AF-A0A914T3Y6-F1
#
_cell.length_a   1.000
_cell.length_b   1.000
_cell.length_c   1.000
_cell.angle_alpha   90.00
_cell.angle_beta   90.00
_cell.angle_gamma   90.00
#
_symmetry.space_group_name_H-M   'P 1'
#
loop_
_entity.id
_entity.type
_entity.pdbx_description
1 polymer ?
#
loop_
_entity_poly.entity_id
_entity_poly.type
_entity_poly.pdbx_seq_one_letter_code
_entity_poly.pdbx_strand_id
1 'polypeptide(L)'
;MSNNKEDKPLNYQQRQSIRYVDNGDPPFIRKMKQGMGYRETTVEDKFEPETRQTKEEEKEEDDIRNLKEEDRPQVVVLNEKTDISQTEFDEEVRKKEAEDDKKKIEEGKITFKKPIKRINDETVEDAADKEQIIKDKTLRLEAERKRDDAIKKKQNKNLLSFGEEEDEE
;
A
#
# COMPACT_ATOMS: atom_id res chain seq x y z
N MET A 1 -62.42 -13.02 1.21
CA MET A 1 -62.86 -12.28 0.01
C MET A 1 -61.82 -11.22 -0.27
N SER A 2 -61.01 -11.41 -1.32
CA SER A 2 -59.90 -10.52 -1.66
C SER A 2 -60.41 -9.41 -2.58
N ASN A 3 -60.44 -8.17 -2.10
CA ASN A 3 -60.73 -7.00 -2.92
C ASN A 3 -59.41 -6.42 -3.43
N ASN A 4 -58.88 -6.98 -4.51
CA ASN A 4 -57.85 -6.32 -5.31
C ASN A 4 -58.51 -5.14 -6.06
N LYS A 5 -58.54 -3.97 -5.43
CA LYS A 5 -58.75 -2.72 -6.15
C LYS A 5 -57.41 -2.33 -6.77
N GLU A 6 -57.35 -2.37 -8.09
CA GLU A 6 -56.23 -1.85 -8.86
C GLU A 6 -55.95 -0.39 -8.48
N ASP A 7 -54.71 -0.09 -8.10
CA ASP A 7 -54.24 1.26 -7.74
C ASP A 7 -54.23 2.16 -8.98
N LYS A 8 -55.40 2.71 -9.34
CA LYS A 8 -55.50 3.73 -10.37
C LYS A 8 -54.77 5.00 -9.89
N PRO A 9 -53.87 5.59 -10.71
CA PRO A 9 -53.14 6.78 -10.31
C PRO A 9 -54.11 7.95 -10.08
N LEU A 10 -53.96 8.63 -8.96
CA LEU A 10 -54.83 9.75 -8.56
C LEU A 10 -54.71 10.92 -9.55
N ASN A 11 -55.83 11.58 -9.83
CA ASN A 11 -55.90 12.80 -10.63
C ASN A 11 -55.31 14.00 -9.84
N TYR A 12 -54.85 15.05 -10.53
CA TYR A 12 -54.30 16.27 -9.97
C TYR A 12 -55.15 16.85 -8.82
N GLN A 13 -56.46 16.97 -9.03
CA GLN A 13 -57.41 17.48 -8.02
C GLN A 13 -57.51 16.57 -6.78
N GLN A 14 -57.34 15.25 -6.97
CA GLN A 14 -57.35 14.29 -5.85
C GLN A 14 -56.05 14.35 -5.05
N ARG A 15 -54.92 14.62 -5.71
CA ARG A 15 -53.61 14.77 -5.06
C ARG A 15 -53.53 16.03 -4.19
N GLN A 16 -54.16 17.12 -4.61
CA GLN A 16 -54.19 18.37 -3.84
C GLN A 16 -54.93 18.26 -2.50
N SER A 17 -55.82 17.28 -2.35
CA SER A 17 -56.56 17.02 -1.11
C SER A 17 -55.81 16.13 -0.12
N ILE A 18 -54.65 15.58 -0.48
CA ILE A 18 -53.85 14.71 0.38
C ILE A 18 -52.97 15.59 1.28
N ARG A 19 -53.16 15.47 2.59
CA ARG A 19 -52.28 16.09 3.59
C ARG A 19 -51.42 15.01 4.23
N TYR A 20 -50.16 15.34 4.46
CA TYR A 20 -49.28 14.52 5.26
C TYR A 20 -49.76 14.54 6.72
N VAL A 21 -49.90 13.36 7.32
CA VAL A 21 -50.17 13.19 8.75
C VAL A 21 -49.00 12.43 9.32
N ASP A 22 -48.23 13.10 10.16
CA ASP A 22 -47.16 12.45 10.90
C ASP A 22 -47.78 11.64 12.06
N ASN A 23 -47.74 10.32 11.96
CA ASN A 23 -48.20 9.42 13.02
C ASN A 23 -47.07 9.05 14.00
N GLY A 24 -45.88 9.62 13.81
CA GLY A 24 -44.67 9.27 14.56
C GLY A 24 -44.18 7.84 14.30
N ASP A 25 -43.18 7.43 15.07
CA ASP A 25 -42.59 6.09 14.96
C ASP A 25 -43.49 5.00 15.56
N PRO A 26 -43.71 3.88 14.84
CA PRO A 26 -44.35 2.69 15.39
C PRO A 26 -43.62 2.13 16.63
N PRO A 27 -44.32 1.37 17.49
CA PRO A 27 -43.77 0.88 18.77
C PRO A 27 -42.46 0.10 18.64
N PHE A 28 -42.29 -0.66 17.55
CA PHE A 28 -41.08 -1.45 17.30
C PHE A 28 -39.88 -0.57 16.95
N ILE A 29 -40.07 0.49 16.16
CA ILE A 29 -39.02 1.46 15.81
C ILE A 29 -38.59 2.21 17.08
N ARG A 30 -39.54 2.61 17.92
CA ARG A 30 -39.24 3.27 19.20
C ARG A 30 -38.40 2.38 20.13
N LYS A 31 -38.73 1.09 20.26
CA LYS A 31 -37.96 0.13 21.06
C LYS A 31 -36.55 -0.07 20.51
N MET A 32 -36.41 -0.15 19.19
CA MET A 32 -35.12 -0.28 18.51
C MET A 32 -34.27 0.98 18.70
N LYS A 33 -34.83 2.17 18.49
CA LYS A 33 -34.17 3.46 18.76
C LYS A 33 -33.67 3.54 20.20
N GLN A 34 -34.51 3.14 21.17
CA GLN A 34 -34.12 3.09 22.58
C GLN A 34 -32.99 2.09 22.85
N GLY A 35 -33.04 0.89 22.26
CA GLY A 35 -31.99 -0.13 22.40
C GLY A 35 -30.64 0.27 21.79
N MET A 36 -30.68 1.09 20.73
CA MET A 36 -29.50 1.65 20.09
C MET A 36 -29.01 2.95 20.74
N GLY A 37 -29.67 3.43 21.79
CA GLY A 37 -29.34 4.70 22.44
C GLY A 37 -29.58 5.93 21.56
N TYR A 38 -30.45 5.82 20.55
CA TYR A 38 -30.80 6.93 19.65
C TYR A 38 -31.42 8.09 20.45
N ARG A 39 -30.84 9.27 20.29
CA ARG A 39 -31.36 10.55 20.78
C ARG A 39 -31.69 11.40 19.57
N GLU A 40 -32.86 12.03 19.58
CA GLU A 40 -33.20 13.02 18.56
C GLU A 40 -32.18 14.15 18.63
N THR A 41 -31.46 14.36 17.53
CA THR A 41 -30.47 15.43 17.42
C THR A 41 -31.11 16.58 16.67
N THR A 42 -31.12 17.74 17.31
CA THR A 42 -31.54 18.98 16.68
C THR A 42 -30.35 19.62 15.96
N VAL A 43 -30.62 20.62 15.12
CA VAL A 43 -29.56 21.38 14.45
C VAL A 43 -28.69 22.10 15.49
N GLU A 44 -29.26 22.48 16.63
CA GLU A 44 -28.56 23.11 17.76
C GLU A 44 -27.55 22.18 18.44
N ASP A 45 -27.80 20.86 18.49
CA ASP A 45 -26.85 19.88 19.05
C ASP A 45 -25.56 19.74 18.23
N LYS A 46 -25.56 20.23 16.98
CA LYS A 46 -24.38 20.25 16.11
C LYS A 46 -23.49 21.47 16.35
N PHE A 47 -24.01 22.48 17.03
CA PHE A 47 -23.24 23.66 17.41
C PHE A 47 -22.72 23.45 18.83
N GLU A 48 -21.43 23.70 19.04
CA GLU A 48 -20.91 23.73 20.39
C GLU A 48 -21.51 24.90 21.15
N PRO A 49 -21.91 24.72 22.43
CA PRO A 49 -22.40 25.82 23.23
C PRO A 49 -21.28 26.85 23.38
N GLU A 50 -21.50 28.08 22.91
CA GLU A 50 -20.56 29.22 22.96
C GLU A 50 -20.00 29.46 24.38
N THR A 51 -20.68 28.96 25.42
CA THR A 51 -20.21 29.03 26.81
C THR A 51 -18.97 28.18 27.13
N ARG A 52 -18.47 27.34 26.22
CA ARG A 52 -17.19 26.63 26.38
C ARG A 52 -15.99 27.43 25.87
N GLN A 53 -16.20 28.58 25.24
CA GLN A 53 -15.13 29.46 24.78
C GLN A 53 -14.62 30.36 25.91
N THR A 54 -14.05 29.80 26.98
CA THR A 54 -13.26 30.60 27.94
C THR A 54 -12.25 29.75 28.70
N LYS A 55 -11.24 29.20 28.01
CA LYS A 55 -9.88 28.96 28.58
C LYS A 55 -8.84 28.30 27.67
N GLU A 56 -9.21 27.81 26.49
CA GLU A 56 -8.30 26.97 25.68
C GLU A 56 -7.49 27.75 24.63
N GLU A 57 -7.79 29.03 24.37
CA GLU A 57 -7.18 29.82 23.28
C GLU A 57 -5.74 30.32 23.53
N GLU A 58 -5.12 30.04 24.68
CA GLU A 58 -3.71 30.37 24.95
C GLU A 58 -2.79 29.15 25.01
N LYS A 59 -3.28 27.97 24.60
CA LYS A 59 -2.40 26.83 24.41
C LYS A 59 -1.98 26.81 22.96
N GLU A 60 -0.71 27.13 22.70
CA GLU A 60 -0.09 26.90 21.39
C GLU A 60 -0.47 25.49 20.94
N GLU A 61 -1.23 25.39 19.84
CA GLU A 61 -1.73 24.11 19.32
C GLU A 61 -0.57 23.13 19.03
N ASP A 62 0.64 23.68 18.82
CA ASP A 62 1.89 22.96 18.57
C ASP A 62 2.70 22.60 19.83
N ASP A 63 2.28 22.94 21.05
CA ASP A 63 3.00 22.51 22.27
C ASP A 63 2.84 20.99 22.46
N ILE A 64 3.96 20.27 22.42
CA ILE A 64 4.06 18.82 22.63
C ILE A 64 3.39 18.39 23.96
N ARG A 65 3.28 19.28 24.95
CA ARG A 65 2.57 19.02 26.22
C ARG A 65 1.05 18.87 26.05
N ASN A 66 0.48 19.41 24.97
CA ASN A 66 -0.94 19.30 24.63
C ASN A 66 -1.27 18.00 23.87
N LEU A 67 -0.27 17.35 23.28
CA LEU A 67 -0.43 16.04 22.64
C LEU A 67 -0.70 14.94 23.69
N LYS A 68 -1.47 13.92 23.30
CA LYS A 68 -1.65 12.69 24.10
C LYS A 68 -0.30 12.01 24.27
N GLU A 69 -0.09 11.32 25.39
CA GLU A 69 1.19 10.66 25.68
C GLU A 69 1.62 9.67 24.58
N GLU A 70 0.66 9.00 23.94
CA GLU A 70 0.87 8.08 22.81
C GLU A 70 1.33 8.78 21.52
N ASP A 71 0.95 10.05 21.35
CA ASP A 71 1.26 10.87 20.16
C ASP A 71 2.56 11.67 20.35
N ARG A 72 3.11 11.72 21.58
CA ARG A 72 4.37 12.43 21.86
C ARG A 72 5.55 11.66 21.31
N PRO A 73 6.55 12.32 20.71
CA PRO A 73 7.75 11.65 20.24
C PRO A 73 8.52 11.02 21.40
N GLN A 74 8.97 9.77 21.21
CA GLN A 74 9.81 9.09 22.18
C GLN A 74 11.25 9.59 22.07
N VAL A 75 11.77 10.19 23.13
CA VAL A 75 13.17 10.61 23.23
C VAL A 75 13.99 9.50 23.88
N VAL A 76 14.86 8.85 23.10
CA VAL A 76 15.80 7.84 23.59
C VAL A 76 17.17 8.48 23.78
N VAL A 77 17.72 8.37 24.98
CA VAL A 77 19.08 8.82 25.30
C VAL A 77 19.99 7.59 25.33
N LEU A 78 21.00 7.57 24.47
CA LEU A 78 21.95 6.46 24.40
C LEU A 78 22.86 6.44 25.64
N ASN A 79 23.04 5.25 26.20
CA ASN A 79 23.97 4.98 27.29
C ASN A 79 25.32 4.57 26.72
N GLU A 80 26.37 5.38 26.94
CA GLU A 80 27.72 5.12 26.43
C GLU A 80 28.34 3.77 26.87
N LYS A 81 27.81 3.14 27.93
CA LYS A 81 28.33 1.88 28.48
C LYS A 81 27.62 0.63 27.95
N THR A 82 26.37 0.77 27.51
CA THR A 82 25.54 -0.38 27.12
C THR A 82 25.16 -0.35 25.65
N ASP A 83 25.02 0.85 25.09
CA ASP A 83 24.51 1.05 23.75
C ASP A 83 25.68 1.26 22.79
N ILE A 84 25.54 0.67 21.60
CA ILE A 84 26.57 0.69 20.56
C ILE A 84 26.51 2.04 19.84
N SER A 85 27.67 2.61 19.54
CA SER A 85 27.77 3.84 18.77
C SER A 85 27.45 3.62 17.29
N GLN A 86 27.07 4.68 16.57
CA GLN A 86 26.75 4.59 15.13
C GLN A 86 27.88 3.93 14.32
N THR A 87 29.13 4.25 14.63
CA THR A 87 30.29 3.74 13.91
C THR A 87 30.47 2.24 14.10
N GLU A 88 30.28 1.75 15.33
CA GLU A 88 30.39 0.32 15.63
C GLU A 88 29.24 -0.46 14.99
N PHE A 89 28.03 0.12 14.97
CA PHE A 89 26.88 -0.45 14.29
C PHE A 89 27.14 -0.60 12.78
N ASP A 90 27.65 0.45 12.12
CA ASP A 90 27.95 0.42 10.69
C ASP A 90 29.03 -0.63 10.35
N GLU A 91 30.03 -0.79 11.23
CA GLU A 91 31.04 -1.84 11.09
C GLU A 91 30.47 -3.26 11.20
N GLU A 92 29.56 -3.48 12.14
CA GLU A 92 28.92 -4.79 12.33
C GLU A 92 28.00 -5.15 11.16
N VAL A 93 27.22 -4.19 10.67
CA VAL A 93 26.40 -4.36 9.46
C VAL A 93 27.27 -4.72 8.28
N ARG A 94 28.37 -3.99 8.05
CA ARG A 94 29.28 -4.27 6.94
C ARG A 94 29.94 -5.65 7.04
N LYS A 95 30.30 -6.09 8.25
CA LYS A 95 30.85 -7.45 8.48
C LYS A 95 29.81 -8.51 8.13
N LYS A 96 28.58 -8.33 8.61
CA LYS A 96 27.46 -9.25 8.34
C LYS A 96 27.14 -9.34 6.85
N GLU A 97 27.10 -8.21 6.15
CA GLU A 97 26.90 -8.19 4.70
C GLU A 97 28.01 -8.93 3.95
N ALA A 98 29.27 -8.74 4.36
CA ALA A 98 30.40 -9.46 3.76
C ALA A 98 30.35 -10.97 4.01
N GLU A 99 29.86 -11.40 5.18
CA GLU A 99 29.63 -12.82 5.49
C GLU A 99 28.50 -13.41 4.66
N ASP A 100 27.38 -12.69 4.54
CA ASP A 100 26.25 -13.09 3.70
C ASP A 100 26.67 -13.20 2.23
N ASP A 101 27.48 -12.27 1.73
CA ASP A 101 27.99 -12.32 0.36
C ASP A 101 28.96 -13.48 0.14
N LYS A 102 29.87 -13.75 1.09
CA LYS A 102 30.73 -14.95 1.04
C LYS A 102 29.88 -16.22 1.00
N LYS A 103 28.85 -16.32 1.83
CA LYS A 103 27.93 -17.45 1.83
C LYS A 103 27.20 -17.60 0.50
N LYS A 104 26.73 -16.51 -0.11
CA LYS A 104 26.11 -16.55 -1.46
C LYS A 104 27.10 -16.99 -2.55
N ILE A 105 28.38 -16.63 -2.43
CA ILE A 105 29.45 -17.08 -3.34
C ILE A 105 29.69 -18.59 -3.16
N GLU A 106 29.81 -19.07 -1.92
CA GLU A 106 30.00 -20.50 -1.60
C GLU A 106 28.81 -21.36 -2.03
N GLU A 107 27.58 -20.86 -1.86
CA GLU A 107 26.35 -21.49 -2.33
C GLU A 107 26.20 -21.44 -3.87
N GLY A 108 27.12 -20.80 -4.59
CA GLY A 108 27.12 -20.70 -6.05
C GLY A 108 26.00 -19.82 -6.63
N LYS A 109 25.34 -19.01 -5.79
CA LYS A 109 24.30 -18.06 -6.22
C LYS A 109 24.89 -16.88 -7.00
N ILE A 110 26.11 -16.50 -6.68
CA ILE A 110 26.86 -15.44 -7.37
C ILE A 110 27.91 -16.12 -8.28
N THR A 111 27.73 -16.03 -9.60
CA THR A 111 28.70 -16.55 -10.58
C THR A 111 29.35 -15.40 -11.33
N PHE A 112 30.68 -15.31 -11.27
CA PHE A 112 31.42 -14.30 -12.02
C PHE A 112 31.62 -14.77 -13.47
N LYS A 113 30.77 -14.29 -14.37
CA LYS A 113 30.90 -14.59 -15.80
C LYS A 113 31.94 -13.65 -16.40
N LYS A 114 33.05 -14.20 -16.91
CA LYS A 114 34.02 -13.41 -17.69
C LYS A 114 33.31 -12.71 -18.85
N PRO A 115 33.50 -11.39 -19.04
CA PRO A 115 32.91 -10.69 -20.17
C PRO A 115 33.47 -11.28 -21.46
N ILE A 116 32.56 -11.62 -22.38
CA ILE A 116 32.93 -12.10 -23.70
C ILE A 116 33.41 -10.88 -24.48
N LYS A 117 34.71 -10.85 -24.82
CA LYS A 117 35.25 -9.81 -25.70
C LYS A 117 34.43 -9.81 -27.01
N ARG A 118 33.98 -8.63 -27.44
CA ARG A 118 33.42 -8.45 -28.78
C ARG A 118 34.56 -8.78 -29.75
N ILE A 119 34.37 -9.84 -30.54
CA ILE A 119 35.30 -10.16 -31.62
C ILE A 119 35.02 -9.09 -32.67
N ASN A 120 35.93 -8.13 -32.80
CA ASN A 120 35.97 -7.29 -33.99
C ASN A 120 36.64 -8.14 -35.08
N ASP A 121 36.13 -8.07 -36.31
CA ASP A 121 36.47 -8.97 -37.42
C ASP A 121 37.94 -8.94 -37.89
N GLU A 122 38.81 -8.14 -37.28
CA GLU A 122 40.16 -7.86 -37.79
C GLU A 122 41.30 -8.64 -37.12
N THR A 123 41.08 -9.45 -36.07
CA THR A 123 42.22 -10.08 -35.34
C THR A 123 42.07 -11.57 -34.99
N VAL A 124 41.37 -12.37 -35.79
CA VAL A 124 41.32 -13.83 -35.58
C VAL A 124 41.59 -14.55 -36.90
N GLU A 125 42.83 -15.02 -37.07
CA GLU A 125 43.32 -15.71 -38.27
C GLU A 125 42.85 -17.18 -38.36
N ASP A 126 42.26 -17.75 -37.30
CA ASP A 126 41.83 -19.14 -37.29
C ASP A 126 40.29 -19.29 -37.35
N ALA A 127 39.79 -19.77 -38.49
CA ALA A 127 38.36 -19.95 -38.77
C ALA A 127 37.67 -21.00 -37.88
N ALA A 128 38.42 -21.97 -37.33
CA ALA A 128 37.88 -23.02 -36.47
C ALA A 128 37.40 -22.51 -35.10
N ASP A 129 38.09 -21.50 -34.55
CA ASP A 129 37.76 -20.91 -33.25
C ASP A 129 36.53 -19.99 -33.34
N LYS A 130 36.29 -19.36 -34.51
CA LYS A 130 35.11 -18.51 -34.75
C LYS A 130 33.82 -19.32 -34.63
N GLU A 131 33.77 -20.53 -35.20
CA GLU A 131 32.58 -21.37 -35.13
C GLU A 131 32.28 -21.86 -33.71
N GLN A 132 33.31 -22.25 -32.95
CA GLN A 132 33.12 -22.70 -31.57
C GLN A 132 32.67 -21.55 -30.66
N ILE A 133 33.26 -20.36 -30.81
CA ILE A 133 32.88 -19.18 -30.02
C ILE A 133 31.46 -18.71 -30.36
N ILE A 134 31.05 -18.78 -31.64
CA ILE A 134 29.67 -18.44 -32.04
C ILE A 134 28.68 -19.47 -31.51
N LYS A 135 28.97 -20.78 -31.62
CA LYS A 135 28.12 -21.86 -31.08
C LYS A 135 27.97 -21.77 -29.55
N ASP A 136 29.05 -21.46 -28.84
CA ASP A 136 29.01 -21.26 -27.39
C ASP A 136 28.23 -20.01 -26.99
N LYS A 137 28.31 -18.93 -27.78
CA LYS A 137 27.47 -17.73 -27.58
C LYS A 137 25.99 -18.04 -27.79
N THR A 138 25.62 -18.75 -28.86
CA THR A 138 24.21 -19.05 -29.16
C THR A 138 23.60 -20.00 -28.14
N LEU A 139 24.31 -21.06 -27.74
CA LEU A 139 23.86 -21.98 -26.68
C LEU A 139 23.67 -21.26 -25.34
N ARG A 140 24.55 -20.32 -24.99
CA ARG A 140 24.46 -19.56 -23.74
C ARG A 140 23.32 -18.54 -23.75
N LEU A 141 23.11 -17.84 -24.86
CA LEU A 141 21.97 -16.95 -25.08
C LEU A 141 20.64 -17.71 -24.98
N GLU A 142 20.56 -18.91 -25.53
CA GLU A 142 19.36 -19.74 -25.46
C GLU A 142 19.09 -20.24 -24.02
N ALA A 143 20.14 -20.58 -23.27
CA ALA A 143 20.02 -20.96 -21.86
C ALA A 143 19.64 -19.79 -20.95
N GLU A 144 20.08 -18.56 -21.26
CA GLU A 144 19.68 -17.34 -20.53
C GLU A 144 18.22 -17.00 -20.80
N ARG A 145 17.77 -17.02 -22.06
CA ARG A 145 16.35 -16.83 -22.41
C ARG A 145 15.42 -17.80 -21.68
N LYS A 146 15.78 -19.09 -21.64
CA LYS A 146 15.00 -20.11 -20.91
C LYS A 146 14.95 -19.87 -19.39
N ARG A 147 16.00 -19.28 -18.80
CA ARG A 147 16.00 -18.89 -17.37
C ARG A 147 15.14 -17.66 -17.13
N ASP A 148 15.24 -16.64 -17.99
CA ASP A 148 14.45 -15.42 -17.88
C ASP A 148 12.96 -15.70 -18.04
N ASP A 149 12.57 -16.57 -18.97
CA ASP A 149 11.18 -17.03 -19.14
C ASP A 149 10.66 -17.82 -17.93
N ALA A 150 11.52 -18.61 -17.29
CA ALA A 150 11.18 -19.32 -16.05
C ALA A 150 11.04 -18.38 -14.85
N ILE A 151 11.81 -17.29 -14.81
CA ILE A 151 11.72 -16.24 -13.79
C ILE A 151 10.46 -15.38 -14.02
N LYS A 152 10.14 -15.02 -15.26
CA LYS A 152 8.89 -14.31 -15.63
C LYS A 152 7.64 -15.09 -15.21
N LYS A 153 7.63 -16.42 -15.41
CA LYS A 153 6.51 -17.29 -14.97
C LYS A 153 6.34 -17.37 -13.44
N LYS A 154 7.35 -17.01 -12.65
CA LYS A 154 7.31 -17.00 -11.18
C LYS A 154 6.99 -15.63 -10.58
N GLN A 155 6.80 -14.59 -11.39
CA GLN A 155 6.38 -13.28 -10.89
C GLN A 155 4.94 -13.36 -10.37
N ASN A 156 4.75 -12.96 -9.12
CA ASN A 156 3.53 -13.14 -8.35
C ASN A 156 2.37 -12.30 -8.93
N LYS A 157 1.16 -12.85 -9.01
CA LYS A 157 -0.04 -12.17 -9.54
C LYS A 157 -0.54 -10.97 -8.70
N ASN A 158 0.20 -10.57 -7.66
CA ASN A 158 -0.19 -9.54 -6.69
C ASN A 158 0.84 -8.39 -6.59
N LEU A 159 1.85 -8.35 -7.46
CA LEU A 159 2.72 -7.17 -7.56
C LEU A 159 2.41 -6.47 -8.88
N LEU A 160 2.14 -5.16 -8.78
CA LEU A 160 1.83 -4.25 -9.88
C LEU A 160 2.69 -4.57 -11.12
N SER A 161 2.07 -5.15 -12.15
CA SER A 161 2.67 -5.19 -13.48
C SER A 161 2.52 -3.80 -14.07
N PHE A 162 3.62 -3.05 -14.16
CA PHE A 162 3.66 -1.91 -15.06
C PHE A 162 3.48 -2.47 -16.47
N GLY A 163 2.25 -2.38 -16.96
CA GLY A 163 1.96 -2.57 -18.37
C GLY A 163 2.79 -1.54 -19.12
N GLU A 164 3.56 -2.04 -20.07
CA GLU A 164 4.11 -1.33 -21.21
C GLU A 164 2.91 -0.71 -21.96
N GLU A 165 2.35 0.39 -21.42
CA GLU A 165 1.47 1.28 -22.17
C GLU A 165 2.41 2.08 -23.07
N GLU A 166 2.59 1.46 -24.23
CA GLU A 166 3.33 1.88 -25.40
C GLU A 166 2.94 3.32 -25.77
N ASP A 167 3.98 4.15 -25.96
CA ASP A 167 3.90 5.49 -26.52
C ASP A 167 3.14 5.45 -27.86
N GLU A 168 1.91 5.95 -27.89
CA GLU A 168 1.25 6.39 -29.13
C GLU A 168 1.68 7.84 -29.43
N GLU A 169 2.74 7.99 -30.23
CA GLU A 169 2.90 9.10 -31.18
C GLU A 169 3.18 8.56 -32.59
#